data_AF-A0A2R7P1B2-F1
#
_entry.id   AF-A0A2R7P1B2-F1
#
_cell.length_a   1.000
_cell.length_b   1.000
_cell.length_c   1.000
_cell.angle_alpha   90.00
_cell.angle_beta   90.00
_cell.angle_gamma   90.00
#
_symmetry.space_group_name_H-M   'P 1'
#
loop_
_entity.id
_entity.type
_entity.pdbx_description
1 polymer ?
#
loop_
_entity_poly.entity_id
_entity_poly.type
_entity_poly.pdbx_seq_one_letter_code
_entity_poly.pdbx_strand_id
1 'polypeptide(L)'
;EQGGLRSIPVATHRHTVASPSTGRVSRIDNRLLARAAKLAGAPTAAAAGIDVHARLGDQVEAGQPLFTLHAQAPGELAYALQFVRSRPPIFQISENL
;
A
#
# COMPACT_ATOMS: atom_id res chain seq x y z
N GLU A 1 20.02 14.99 25.95
CA GLU A 1 18.84 14.11 26.09
C GLU A 1 17.98 14.05 24.81
N GLN A 2 18.37 13.31 23.77
CA GLN A 2 17.51 12.98 22.61
C GLN A 2 17.25 11.48 22.63
N GLY A 3 16.33 11.05 23.50
CA GLY A 3 16.01 9.65 23.74
C GLY A 3 14.57 9.47 24.17
N GLY A 4 13.64 10.16 23.49
CA GLY A 4 12.22 9.92 23.68
C GLY A 4 11.79 8.75 22.80
N LEU A 5 11.51 7.59 23.38
CA LEU A 5 10.72 6.54 22.73
C LEU A 5 9.34 7.14 22.37
N ARG A 6 9.23 7.74 21.19
CA ARG A 6 7.93 8.16 20.65
C ARG A 6 7.19 6.88 20.27
N SER A 7 6.07 6.62 20.93
CA SER A 7 5.15 5.56 20.52
C SER A 7 4.81 5.78 19.05
N ILE A 8 5.06 4.79 18.20
CA ILE A 8 4.74 4.87 16.78
C ILE A 8 3.22 4.95 16.69
N PRO A 9 2.65 6.05 16.18
CA PRO A 9 1.21 6.18 16.09
C PRO A 9 0.68 5.12 15.13
N VAL A 10 -0.28 4.34 15.59
CA VAL A 10 -0.92 3.25 14.84
C VAL A 10 -2.05 3.87 14.03
N ALA A 11 -2.03 3.76 12.70
CA ALA A 11 -3.14 4.24 11.88
C ALA A 11 -4.42 3.47 12.22
N THR A 12 -5.46 4.22 12.61
CA THR A 12 -6.80 3.70 12.95
C THR A 12 -7.49 3.10 11.73
N HIS A 13 -7.19 3.59 10.53
CA HIS A 13 -7.82 3.13 9.30
C HIS A 13 -6.80 2.48 8.38
N ARG A 14 -7.12 1.25 7.96
CA ARG A 14 -6.25 0.44 7.11
C ARG A 14 -7.04 -0.29 6.06
N HIS A 15 -6.46 -0.48 4.89
CA HIS A 15 -7.02 -1.34 3.86
C HIS A 15 -5.92 -2.10 3.13
N THR A 16 -6.02 -3.42 3.14
CA THR A 16 -5.10 -4.31 2.43
C THR A 16 -5.59 -4.52 1.01
N VAL A 17 -4.73 -4.25 0.04
CA VAL A 17 -4.95 -4.58 -1.36
C VAL A 17 -4.29 -5.92 -1.64
N ALA A 18 -5.11 -6.89 -2.02
CA ALA A 18 -4.70 -8.25 -2.32
C ALA A 18 -4.43 -8.45 -3.82
N SER A 19 -3.68 -9.50 -4.15
CA SER A 19 -3.41 -9.88 -5.53
C SER A 19 -4.71 -10.35 -6.21
N PRO A 20 -5.05 -9.84 -7.40
CA PRO A 20 -6.25 -10.28 -8.11
C PRO A 20 -6.09 -11.69 -8.72
N SER A 21 -4.86 -12.19 -8.86
CA SER A 21 -4.56 -13.49 -9.47
C SER A 21 -3.30 -14.12 -8.89
N THR A 22 -3.14 -15.42 -9.13
CA THR A 22 -1.90 -16.16 -8.84
C THR A 22 -0.88 -15.93 -9.95
N GLY A 23 0.38 -15.73 -9.59
CA GLY A 23 1.46 -15.56 -10.56
C GLY A 23 2.72 -14.97 -9.93
N ARG A 24 3.55 -14.33 -10.74
CA ARG A 24 4.78 -13.66 -10.31
C ARG A 24 4.65 -12.15 -10.46
N VAL A 25 5.10 -11.39 -9.45
CA VAL A 25 5.15 -9.93 -9.51
C VAL A 25 6.18 -9.53 -10.56
N SER A 26 5.73 -9.01 -11.70
CA SER A 26 6.58 -8.65 -12.84
C SER A 26 6.90 -7.16 -12.90
N ARG A 27 6.09 -6.31 -12.25
CA ARG A 27 6.33 -4.87 -12.15
C ARG A 27 5.67 -4.28 -10.90
N ILE A 28 6.31 -3.27 -10.31
CA ILE A 28 5.75 -2.43 -9.24
C ILE A 28 5.87 -0.95 -9.64
N ASP A 29 4.76 -0.22 -9.67
CA ASP A 29 4.74 1.21 -9.94
C ASP A 29 4.93 2.03 -8.66
N ASN A 30 6.20 2.29 -8.32
CA ASN A 30 6.56 3.04 -7.12
C ASN A 30 6.04 4.49 -7.13
N ARG A 31 5.78 5.08 -8.31
CA ARG A 31 5.26 6.47 -8.40
C ARG A 31 3.81 6.51 -7.96
N LEU A 32 3.00 5.52 -8.39
CA LEU A 32 1.62 5.38 -7.95
C LEU A 32 1.55 5.01 -6.46
N LEU A 33 2.42 4.12 -6.00
CA LEU A 33 2.52 3.74 -4.58
C LEU A 33 2.83 4.96 -3.71
N ALA A 34 3.88 5.71 -4.02
CA ALA A 34 4.22 6.93 -3.28
C ALA A 34 3.10 7.98 -3.33
N ARG A 35 2.38 8.11 -4.45
CA ARG A 35 1.25 9.04 -4.54
C ARG A 35 0.06 8.58 -3.69
N ALA A 36 -0.27 7.30 -3.68
CA ALA A 36 -1.33 6.76 -2.83
C ALA A 36 -1.03 6.97 -1.33
N ALA A 37 0.23 6.78 -0.92
CA ALA A 37 0.67 7.09 0.46
C ALA A 37 0.46 8.57 0.82
N LYS A 38 0.79 9.48 -0.11
CA LYS A 38 0.56 10.93 0.09
C LYS A 38 -0.93 11.26 0.26
N LEU A 39 -1.79 10.64 -0.54
CA LEU A 39 -3.23 10.83 -0.45
C LEU A 39 -3.83 10.26 0.84
N ALA A 40 -3.20 9.24 1.42
CA ALA A 40 -3.58 8.67 2.70
C ALA A 40 -3.14 9.55 3.90
N GLY A 41 -2.39 10.64 3.65
CA GLY A 41 -1.96 11.62 4.67
C GLY A 41 -0.45 11.73 4.87
N ALA A 42 0.37 10.91 4.19
CA ALA A 42 1.82 10.98 4.34
C ALA A 42 2.41 12.24 3.65
N PRO A 43 3.52 12.82 4.15
CA PRO A 43 4.25 12.45 5.37
C PRO A 43 3.72 13.14 6.64
N THR A 44 2.74 14.04 6.51
CA THR A 44 2.26 14.90 7.61
C THR A 44 1.61 14.08 8.73
N ALA A 45 0.80 13.09 8.37
CA ALA A 45 0.27 12.11 9.31
C ALA A 45 1.30 10.99 9.52
N ALA A 46 1.99 11.00 10.66
CA ALA A 46 3.07 10.05 10.96
C ALA A 46 2.65 8.56 10.94
N ALA A 47 1.36 8.27 11.10
CA ALA A 47 0.80 6.93 11.01
C ALA A 47 0.36 6.53 9.59
N ALA A 48 0.23 7.51 8.69
CA ALA A 48 -0.23 7.29 7.33
C ALA A 48 0.91 6.84 6.42
N GLY A 49 0.60 5.99 5.45
CA GLY A 49 1.60 5.45 4.55
C GLY A 49 1.16 4.16 3.88
N ILE A 50 2.15 3.41 3.40
CA ILE A 50 1.94 2.11 2.78
C ILE A 50 2.92 1.11 3.38
N ASP A 51 2.40 -0.05 3.77
CA ASP A 51 3.19 -1.24 4.05
C ASP A 51 3.17 -2.15 2.81
N VAL A 52 4.32 -2.63 2.35
CA VAL A 52 4.45 -3.42 1.12
C VAL A 52 4.80 -4.85 1.47
N HIS A 53 3.93 -5.78 1.06
CA HIS A 53 4.00 -7.20 1.43
C HIS A 53 4.64 -8.07 0.34
N ALA A 54 4.64 -7.61 -0.91
CA ALA A 54 5.21 -8.33 -2.04
C ALA A 54 6.33 -7.54 -2.72
N ARG A 55 7.37 -8.23 -3.17
CA ARG A 55 8.52 -7.66 -3.89
C ARG A 55 8.48 -8.05 -5.36
N LEU A 56 9.25 -7.33 -6.17
CA LEU A 56 9.46 -7.67 -7.56
C LEU A 56 10.06 -9.08 -7.66
N GLY A 57 9.43 -9.94 -8.44
CA GLY A 57 9.82 -11.34 -8.61
C GLY A 57 9.22 -12.29 -7.58
N ASP A 58 8.48 -11.84 -6.58
CA ASP A 58 7.81 -12.78 -5.66
C ASP A 58 6.70 -13.55 -6.39
N GLN A 59 6.52 -14.82 -6.03
CA GLN A 59 5.30 -15.55 -6.36
C GLN A 59 4.21 -15.17 -5.36
N VAL A 60 3.02 -14.90 -5.88
CA VAL A 60 1.84 -14.54 -5.09
C VAL A 60 0.64 -15.37 -5.52
N GLU A 61 -0.22 -15.70 -4.57
CA GLU A 61 -1.52 -16.32 -4.83
C GLU A 61 -2.63 -15.28 -4.98
N ALA A 62 -3.71 -15.63 -5.68
CA ALA A 62 -4.93 -14.82 -5.69
C ALA A 62 -5.44 -14.62 -4.25
N GLY A 63 -5.68 -13.38 -3.86
CA GLY A 63 -6.05 -13.02 -2.49
C GLY A 63 -4.86 -12.76 -1.55
N GLN A 64 -3.61 -13.05 -1.96
CA GLN A 64 -2.43 -12.75 -1.14
C GLN A 64 -2.21 -11.23 -1.01
N PRO A 65 -1.93 -10.69 0.19
CA PRO A 65 -1.65 -9.27 0.38
C PRO A 65 -0.49 -8.78 -0.49
N LEU A 66 -0.69 -7.67 -1.20
CA LEU A 66 0.36 -6.98 -1.96
C LEU A 66 0.88 -5.77 -1.19
N PHE A 67 -0.04 -4.95 -0.67
CA PHE A 67 0.29 -3.80 0.18
C PHE A 67 -0.91 -3.41 1.05
N THR A 68 -0.66 -2.68 2.13
CA THR A 68 -1.69 -2.10 3.00
C THR A 68 -1.55 -0.58 3.01
N LEU A 69 -2.66 0.12 2.75
CA LEU A 69 -2.77 1.56 2.95
C LEU A 69 -3.12 1.84 4.40
N HIS A 70 -2.42 2.80 5.00
CA HIS A 70 -2.64 3.30 6.35
C HIS A 70 -3.02 4.78 6.29
N ALA A 71 -4.10 5.17 6.96
CA ALA A 71 -4.54 6.56 7.04
C ALA A 71 -5.02 6.92 8.46
N GLN A 72 -5.00 8.21 8.80
CA GLN A 72 -5.51 8.70 10.08
C GLN A 72 -7.00 8.99 10.04
N ALA A 73 -7.53 9.40 8.87
CA ALA A 73 -8.96 9.62 8.67
C ALA A 73 -9.57 8.63 7.66
N PRO A 74 -10.84 8.23 7.83
CA PRO A 74 -11.52 7.33 6.91
C PRO A 74 -11.71 7.96 5.51
N GLY A 75 -11.87 9.28 5.43
CA GLY A 75 -11.99 10.02 4.16
C GLY A 75 -10.69 9.99 3.34
N GLU A 76 -9.53 10.12 3.99
CA GLU A 76 -8.22 10.00 3.35
C GLU A 76 -8.01 8.59 2.79
N LEU A 77 -8.35 7.56 3.58
CA LEU A 77 -8.28 6.17 3.13
C LEU A 77 -9.19 5.94 1.92
N ALA A 78 -10.44 6.41 1.97
CA ALA A 78 -11.38 6.27 0.87
C ALA A 78 -10.88 6.96 -0.40
N TYR A 79 -10.33 8.17 -0.27
CA TYR A 79 -9.77 8.93 -1.39
C TYR A 79 -8.53 8.23 -1.99
N ALA A 80 -7.62 7.75 -1.15
CA ALA A 80 -6.45 6.99 -1.61
C ALA A 80 -6.86 5.70 -2.33
N LEU A 81 -7.85 4.96 -1.83
CA LEU A 81 -8.36 3.75 -2.47
C LEU A 81 -9.05 4.04 -3.81
N GLN A 82 -9.84 5.11 -3.89
CA GLN A 82 -10.45 5.55 -5.14
C GLN A 82 -9.38 5.92 -6.18
N PHE A 83 -8.32 6.61 -5.75
CA PHE A 83 -7.17 6.89 -6.60
C PHE A 83 -6.51 5.59 -7.10
N VAL A 84 -6.24 4.61 -6.23
CA VAL A 84 -5.63 3.33 -6.64
C VAL A 84 -6.51 2.60 -7.67
N ARG A 85 -7.82 2.54 -7.44
CA ARG A 85 -8.79 1.85 -8.32
C ARG A 85 -8.99 2.52 -9.68
N SER A 86 -8.72 3.82 -9.79
CA SER A 86 -8.89 4.59 -11.04
C SER A 86 -7.64 4.60 -11.93
N ARG A 87 -6.58 3.91 -11.52
CA ARG A 87 -5.28 3.87 -12.21
C ARG A 87 -4.99 2.45 -12.69
N PRO A 88 -4.03 2.28 -13.63
CA PRO A 88 -3.48 0.96 -13.91
C PRO A 88 -2.97 0.28 -12.63
N PRO A 89 -2.95 -1.05 -12.56
CA PRO A 89 -2.50 -1.78 -11.38
C PRO A 89 -1.11 -1.35 -10.92
N ILE A 90 -0.97 -1.08 -9.62
CA ILE A 90 0.34 -0.77 -9.01
C ILE A 90 1.27 -1.98 -9.12
N PHE A 91 0.75 -3.19 -8.96
CA PHE A 91 1.47 -4.45 -9.12
C PHE A 91 0.95 -5.13 -10.38
N GLN A 92 1.86 -5.48 -11.29
CA GLN A 92 1.53 -6.36 -12.41
C GLN A 92 1.94 -7.78 -12.04
N ILE A 93 1.01 -8.71 -12.24
CA ILE A 93 1.19 -10.14 -11.99
C ILE A 93 1.22 -10.84 -13.35
N SER A 94 2.33 -11.47 -13.68
CA SER A 94 2.43 -12.33 -14.86
C SER A 94 2.05 -13.75 -14.49
N GLU A 95 1.37 -14.45 -15.39
CA GLU A 95 1.13 -15.89 -15.26
C GLU A 95 2.48 -16.63 -15.24
N ASN A 96 2.58 -17.63 -14.37
CA ASN A 96 3.71 -18.56 -14.41
C ASN A 96 3.42 -19.58 -15.51
N LEU A 97 4.04 -19.43 -16.67
CA LEU A 97 4.13 -20.48 -17.69
C LEU A 97 5.13 -21.56 -17.25
#